data_AF-A0A920NHY1-F1
#
_entry.id   AF-A0A920NHY1-F1
#
_cell.length_a   1.000
_cell.length_b   1.000
_cell.length_c   1.000
_cell.angle_alpha   90.00
_cell.angle_beta   90.00
_cell.angle_gamma   90.00
#
_symmetry.space_group_name_H-M   'P 1'
#
loop_
_entity.id
_entity.type
_entity.pdbx_description
1 polymer ?
#
loop_
_entity_poly.entity_id
_entity_poly.type
_entity_poly.pdbx_seq_one_letter_code
_entity_poly.pdbx_strand_id
1 'polypeptide(L)'
;MIDTFETMKFPGFWKMARKNVRTAVSEQMRSLIKPIFLNSLRKLFPEISSKDLINRRAGVRAQAVDGNGKILQDFYLIKTKNSVHVLNAPSPLQHLVWL
;
A
#
# COMPACT_ATOMS: atom_id res chain seq x y z
N MET A 1 12.72 -0.10 15.72
CA MET A 1 13.94 0.55 15.20
C MET A 1 14.78 -0.41 14.36
N ILE A 2 14.97 -1.67 14.78
CA ILE A 2 15.73 -2.68 14.02
C ILE A 2 15.09 -2.96 12.66
N ASP A 3 13.77 -3.19 12.60
CA ASP A 3 13.05 -3.50 11.35
C ASP A 3 13.22 -2.42 10.27
N THR A 4 13.22 -1.15 10.68
CA THR A 4 13.43 0.00 9.77
C THR A 4 14.82 -0.04 9.17
N PHE A 5 15.83 -0.35 9.98
CA PHE A 5 17.20 -0.44 9.53
C PHE A 5 17.43 -1.66 8.63
N GLU A 6 16.80 -2.79 8.93
CA GLU A 6 16.82 -3.99 8.06
C GLU A 6 16.15 -3.70 6.71
N THR A 7 15.01 -3.01 6.72
CA THR A 7 14.31 -2.59 5.49
C THR A 7 15.19 -1.67 4.64
N MET A 8 15.88 -0.71 5.25
CA MET A 8 16.81 0.18 4.55
C MET A 8 18.04 -0.56 4.00
N LYS A 9 18.47 -1.65 4.63
CA LYS A 9 19.56 -2.50 4.13
C LYS A 9 19.11 -3.45 3.03
N PHE A 10 17.81 -3.72 2.89
CA PHE A 10 17.30 -4.64 1.90
C PHE A 10 17.32 -4.01 0.49
N PRO A 11 18.13 -4.52 -0.46
CA PRO A 11 18.26 -3.90 -1.78
C PRO A 11 16.97 -3.98 -2.61
N GLY A 12 16.10 -4.97 -2.34
CA GLY A 12 14.79 -5.07 -2.97
C GLY A 12 13.89 -3.85 -2.68
N PHE A 13 14.01 -3.27 -1.49
CA PHE A 13 13.27 -2.06 -1.09
C PHE A 13 13.62 -0.88 -2.02
N TRP A 14 14.90 -0.59 -2.22
CA TRP A 14 15.33 0.54 -3.05
C TRP A 14 14.99 0.34 -4.54
N LYS A 15 15.13 -0.88 -5.05
CA LYS A 15 14.72 -1.22 -6.43
C LYS A 15 13.21 -1.01 -6.62
N MET A 16 12.41 -1.40 -5.63
CA MET A 16 10.95 -1.22 -5.62
C MET A 16 10.57 0.25 -5.51
N ALA A 17 11.17 1.00 -4.57
CA ALA A 17 10.91 2.42 -4.36
C ALA A 17 11.19 3.25 -5.62
N ARG A 18 12.33 3.00 -6.29
CA ARG A 18 12.69 3.69 -7.53
C ARG A 18 11.69 3.43 -8.67
N LYS A 19 11.20 2.20 -8.81
CA LYS A 19 10.22 1.83 -9.85
C LYS A 19 8.85 2.46 -9.60
N ASN A 20 8.48 2.71 -8.34
CA ASN A 20 7.13 3.12 -7.93
C ASN A 20 7.06 4.56 -7.38
N VAL A 21 8.11 5.38 -7.56
CA VAL A 21 8.18 6.74 -6.98
C VAL A 21 6.99 7.62 -7.36
N ARG A 22 6.53 7.54 -8.61
CA ARG A 22 5.37 8.30 -9.10
C ARG A 22 4.10 7.92 -8.35
N THR A 23 3.87 6.63 -8.18
CA THR A 23 2.71 6.11 -7.43
C THR A 23 2.79 6.54 -5.97
N ALA A 24 3.93 6.34 -5.32
CA ALA A 24 4.14 6.72 -3.93
C ALA A 24 3.87 8.21 -3.69
N VAL A 25 4.42 9.10 -4.54
CA VAL A 25 4.15 10.55 -4.45
C VAL A 25 2.67 10.85 -4.63
N SER A 26 2.01 10.24 -5.63
CA SER A 26 0.58 10.46 -5.87
C SER A 26 -0.31 10.02 -4.70
N GLU A 27 0.01 8.89 -4.06
CA GLU A 27 -0.72 8.38 -2.90
C GLU A 27 -0.48 9.25 -1.67
N GLN A 28 0.74 9.72 -1.44
CA GLN A 28 1.03 10.64 -0.34
C GLN A 28 0.33 11.98 -0.52
N MET A 29 0.34 12.55 -1.73
CA MET A 29 -0.41 13.78 -2.02
C MET A 29 -1.91 13.58 -1.79
N ARG A 30 -2.48 12.46 -2.25
CA ARG A 30 -3.89 12.12 -2.05
C ARG A 30 -4.23 11.90 -0.57
N SER A 31 -3.29 11.41 0.24
CA SER A 31 -3.51 11.17 1.67
C SER A 31 -3.39 12.44 2.52
N LEU A 32 -2.46 13.33 2.15
CA LEU A 32 -2.15 14.55 2.90
C LEU A 32 -3.00 15.76 2.48
N ILE A 33 -3.40 15.85 1.20
CA ILE A 33 -4.08 17.02 0.65
C ILE A 33 -5.57 16.72 0.45
N LYS A 34 -6.39 17.21 1.39
CA LYS A 34 -7.85 16.97 1.41
C LYS A 34 -8.57 17.29 0.08
N PRO A 35 -8.27 18.40 -0.63
CA PRO A 35 -8.87 18.65 -1.95
C PRO A 35 -8.52 17.60 -3.02
N ILE A 36 -7.28 17.09 -3.03
CA ILE A 36 -6.83 16.06 -3.99
C ILE A 36 -7.54 14.74 -3.70
N PHE A 37 -7.68 14.41 -2.41
CA PHE A 37 -8.48 13.28 -1.96
C PHE A 37 -9.93 13.38 -2.46
N LEU A 38 -10.60 14.50 -2.19
CA LEU A 38 -11.99 14.75 -2.57
C LEU A 38 -12.20 14.65 -4.09
N ASN A 39 -11.34 15.30 -4.88
CA ASN A 39 -11.42 15.24 -6.34
C ASN A 39 -11.27 13.82 -6.87
N SER A 40 -10.46 13.01 -6.19
CA SER A 40 -10.26 11.64 -6.58
C SER A 40 -11.40 10.71 -6.14
N LEU A 41 -12.10 11.03 -5.03
CA LEU A 41 -13.34 10.35 -4.65
C LEU A 41 -14.50 10.68 -5.58
N ARG A 42 -14.58 11.92 -6.07
CA ARG A 42 -15.61 12.35 -7.04
C ARG A 42 -15.62 11.57 -8.34
N LYS A 43 -14.52 10.91 -8.69
CA LYS A 43 -14.48 9.97 -9.83
C LYS A 43 -15.34 8.72 -9.60
N LEU A 44 -15.60 8.37 -8.35
CA LEU A 44 -16.41 7.22 -7.94
C LEU A 44 -17.78 7.67 -7.42
N PHE A 45 -17.84 8.78 -6.68
CA PHE A 45 -19.04 9.34 -6.07
C PHE A 45 -19.14 10.85 -6.40
N PRO A 46 -19.73 11.24 -7.54
CA PRO A 46 -19.70 12.63 -8.02
C PRO A 46 -20.30 13.66 -7.05
N GLU A 47 -21.30 13.25 -6.27
CA GLU A 47 -22.04 14.13 -5.36
C GLU A 47 -21.33 14.37 -4.01
N ILE A 48 -20.22 13.68 -3.75
CA ILE A 48 -19.52 13.80 -2.46
C ILE A 48 -18.92 15.20 -2.27
N SER A 49 -19.10 15.72 -1.06
CA SER A 49 -18.63 17.03 -0.63
C SER A 49 -17.54 16.90 0.45
N SER A 50 -16.84 18.01 0.71
CA SER A 50 -15.82 18.04 1.76
C SER A 50 -16.39 17.87 3.18
N LYS A 51 -17.70 18.07 3.36
CA LYS A 51 -18.44 17.93 4.63
C LYS A 51 -18.71 16.47 4.96
N ASP A 52 -18.79 15.62 3.95
CA ASP A 52 -19.01 14.17 4.09
C ASP A 52 -17.73 13.43 4.50
N LEU A 53 -16.57 14.11 4.43
CA LEU A 53 -15.28 13.56 4.82
C LEU A 53 -15.03 13.71 6.31
N ILE A 54 -15.14 12.60 7.04
CA ILE A 54 -14.74 12.50 8.45
C ILE A 54 -13.29 12.02 8.58
N ASN A 55 -12.65 12.38 9.69
CA ASN A 55 -11.29 11.97 9.96
C ASN A 55 -11.26 10.50 10.41
N ARG A 56 -10.53 9.65 9.69
CA ARG A 56 -10.28 8.24 10.05
C ARG A 56 -8.80 7.93 10.04
N ARG A 57 -8.42 6.96 10.87
CA ARG A 57 -7.06 6.39 10.86
C ARG A 57 -6.78 5.75 9.50
N ALA A 58 -5.56 5.95 9.01
CA ALA A 58 -5.11 5.33 7.78
C ALA A 58 -5.06 3.81 7.92
N GLY A 59 -5.59 3.10 6.92
CA GLY A 59 -5.32 1.68 6.75
C GLY A 59 -3.87 1.46 6.30
N VAL A 60 -3.28 0.33 6.71
CA VAL A 60 -1.95 -0.10 6.27
C VAL A 60 -2.12 -1.42 5.50
N ARG A 61 -1.52 -1.50 4.31
CA ARG A 61 -1.42 -2.74 3.53
C ARG A 61 -0.02 -3.31 3.67
N ALA A 62 0.09 -4.49 4.29
CA ALA A 62 1.32 -5.27 4.21
C ALA A 62 1.41 -5.93 2.82
N GLN A 63 2.56 -5.81 2.15
CA GLN A 63 2.86 -6.49 0.89
C GLN A 63 4.29 -6.99 0.90
N ALA A 64 4.51 -8.18 0.35
CA ALA A 64 5.86 -8.74 0.20
C ALA A 64 6.57 -8.15 -1.03
N VAL A 65 7.88 -7.96 -0.92
CA VAL A 65 8.75 -7.46 -1.99
C VAL A 65 9.92 -8.42 -2.18
N ASP A 66 10.17 -8.86 -3.42
CA ASP A 66 11.29 -9.74 -3.71
C ASP A 66 12.64 -9.00 -3.81
N GLY A 67 13.75 -9.74 -3.91
CA GLY A 67 15.10 -9.17 -4.04
C GLY A 67 15.36 -8.35 -5.33
N ASN A 68 14.45 -8.44 -6.30
CA ASN A 68 14.45 -7.67 -7.55
C ASN A 68 13.57 -6.42 -7.48
N GLY A 69 12.95 -6.18 -6.32
CA GLY A 69 12.06 -5.06 -6.06
C GLY A 69 10.69 -5.21 -6.74
N LYS A 70 10.27 -6.44 -7.03
CA LYS A 70 8.90 -6.71 -7.48
C LYS A 70 8.00 -6.77 -6.26
N ILE A 71 6.95 -5.94 -6.26
CA ILE A 71 5.85 -6.08 -5.30
C ILE A 71 5.10 -7.35 -5.68
N LEU A 72 5.09 -8.32 -4.77
CA LEU A 72 4.35 -9.55 -4.97
C LEU A 72 2.87 -9.22 -4.87
N GLN A 73 2.14 -9.50 -5.94
CA GLN A 73 0.68 -9.48 -5.93
C GLN A 73 0.17 -10.79 -5.31
N ASP A 74 -1.11 -10.82 -4.96
CA ASP A 74 -1.87 -11.89 -4.32
C ASP A 74 -1.22 -13.30 -4.30
N PHE A 75 -1.27 -13.97 -3.13
CA PHE A 75 -0.82 -15.35 -2.87
C PHE A 75 0.54 -15.71 -3.47
N TYR A 76 1.62 -15.39 -2.73
CA TYR A 76 2.93 -16.00 -3.03
C TYR A 76 3.06 -17.34 -2.29
N LEU A 77 3.06 -18.44 -3.05
CA LEU A 77 3.08 -19.80 -2.51
C LEU A 77 4.45 -20.45 -2.68
N ILE A 78 4.99 -21.02 -1.60
CA ILE A 78 6.15 -21.91 -1.64
C ILE A 78 5.71 -23.31 -1.22
N LYS A 79 5.95 -24.31 -2.07
CA LYS A 79 5.66 -25.72 -1.75
C LYS A 79 6.93 -26.41 -1.26
N THR A 80 6.81 -27.19 -0.19
CA THR A 80 7.82 -28.17 0.23
C THR A 80 7.25 -29.58 0.06
N LYS A 81 8.02 -30.61 0.43
CA LYS A 81 7.59 -32.02 0.33
C LYS A 81 6.28 -32.31 1.08
N ASN A 82 6.01 -31.59 2.18
CA ASN A 82 4.88 -31.88 3.07
C ASN A 82 4.10 -30.62 3.48
N SER A 83 4.38 -29.44 2.91
CA SER A 83 3.71 -28.18 3.28
C SER A 83 3.56 -27.22 2.10
N VAL A 84 2.61 -26.29 2.23
CA VAL A 84 2.48 -25.10 1.38
C VAL A 84 2.54 -23.87 2.27
N HIS A 85 3.51 -22.98 2.02
CA HIS A 85 3.68 -21.72 2.71
C HIS A 85 3.04 -20.60 1.89
N VAL A 86 2.17 -19.80 2.51
CA VAL A 86 1.59 -18.59 1.91
C VAL A 86 2.33 -17.38 2.47
N LEU A 87 3.22 -16.79 1.67
CA LEU A 87 4.08 -15.68 2.10
C LEU A 87 3.48 -14.29 1.83
N ASN A 88 2.51 -14.20 0.93
CA ASN A 88 1.81 -12.95 0.61
C ASN A 88 0.31 -13.25 0.51
N ALA A 89 -0.43 -13.15 1.61
CA ALA A 89 -1.88 -13.31 1.58
C ALA A 89 -2.55 -11.93 1.55
N PRO A 90 -3.52 -11.67 0.66
CA PRO A 90 -4.30 -10.44 0.75
C PRO A 90 -5.08 -10.40 2.07
N SER A 91 -4.77 -9.41 2.92
CA SER A 91 -5.59 -9.13 4.11
C SER A 91 -6.93 -8.54 3.67
N PRO A 92 -8.08 -9.04 4.17
CA PRO A 92 -9.41 -8.66 3.70
C PRO A 92 -9.88 -7.25 4.10
N LEU A 93 -9.13 -6.49 4.92
CA LEU A 93 -9.59 -5.19 5.45
C LEU A 93 -8.52 -4.10 5.30
N GLN A 94 -8.81 -3.12 4.45
CA GLN A 94 -8.13 -1.82 4.45
C GLN A 94 -9.20 -0.73 4.49
N HIS A 95 -9.31 -0.05 5.62
CA HIS A 95 -10.09 1.17 5.73
C HIS A 95 -9.37 2.30 5.00
N LEU A 96 -10.03 2.87 3.99
CA LEU A 96 -9.53 4.02 3.24
C LEU A 96 -9.38 5.23 4.18
N VAL A 97 -8.26 5.93 4.01
CA VAL A 97 -7.98 7.24 4.61
C VAL A 97 -9.14 8.16 4.21
N TRP A 98 -9.89 8.67 5.19
CA TRP A 98 -11.06 9.58 5.04
C TRP A 98 -12.39 9.01 4.51
N LEU A 99 -12.86 7.88 5.07
CA LEU A 99 -14.30 7.52 5.02
C LEU A 99 -15.03 7.91 6.30
#